data_AF-A0A7Y6K6U4-F1
#
_entry.id   AF-A0A7Y6K6U4-F1
#
_cell.length_a   1.000
_cell.length_b   1.000
_cell.length_c   1.000
_cell.angle_alpha   90.00
_cell.angle_beta   90.00
_cell.angle_gamma   90.00
#
_symmetry.space_group_name_H-M   'P 1'
#
loop_
_entity.id
_entity.type
_entity.pdbx_description
1 polymer ?
#
loop_
_entity_poly.entity_id
_entity_poly.type
_entity_poly.pdbx_seq_one_letter_code
_entity_poly.pdbx_strand_id
1 'polypeptide(L)'
;MREHLRFGASKSKTMRALLAWVTASSLLAGCSSSFDATRDAQSAAAAQARWRSSVDAIGKPVSEADLSAWNIDVAPNGHGLPDGSGDVATGGRIFAAKCAACHGAKGEGLIGDQLIGGAGTLATASPKRTVGSFWPYATTLFDYINRAMPYNAPQSLSADEVYALSAWILNRNGIVPDDARLDAHSLAAIRMPNRDGFVPDPRPGKL
;
A
#
# COMPACT_ATOMS: atom_id res chain seq x y z
N MET A 1 -37.47 37.60 31.52
CA MET A 1 -38.70 38.18 30.95
C MET A 1 -38.79 37.65 29.53
N ARG A 2 -39.41 36.49 29.23
CA ARG A 2 -40.83 36.09 29.40
C ARG A 2 -41.82 37.13 28.88
N GLU A 3 -42.85 36.58 28.22
CA GLU A 3 -44.12 37.18 27.80
C GLU A 3 -44.18 37.53 26.31
N HIS A 4 -44.88 36.77 25.47
CA HIS A 4 -46.31 36.41 25.37
C HIS A 4 -47.04 37.33 24.38
N LEU A 5 -47.56 36.67 23.33
CA LEU A 5 -48.87 36.84 22.72
C LEU A 5 -49.37 38.27 22.44
N ARG A 6 -49.83 38.53 21.20
CA ARG A 6 -51.27 38.57 20.86
C ARG A 6 -51.47 39.14 19.46
N PHE A 7 -52.15 38.37 18.63
CA PHE A 7 -52.78 38.81 17.39
C PHE A 7 -54.04 39.61 17.74
N GLY A 8 -54.17 40.82 17.17
CA GLY A 8 -55.36 41.68 17.27
C GLY A 8 -55.73 42.21 15.89
N ALA A 9 -56.92 41.83 15.43
CA ALA A 9 -57.53 42.27 14.18
C ALA A 9 -58.05 43.72 14.28
N SER A 10 -58.12 44.45 13.15
CA SER A 10 -59.36 45.15 12.70
C SER A 10 -59.14 46.10 11.50
N LYS A 11 -59.85 45.77 10.41
CA LYS A 11 -60.64 46.61 9.47
C LYS A 11 -60.19 48.04 9.10
N SER A 12 -60.03 48.27 7.78
CA SER A 12 -60.90 49.10 6.91
C SER A 12 -60.13 49.53 5.65
N LYS A 13 -60.53 49.13 4.43
CA LYS A 13 -61.49 49.76 3.50
C LYS A 13 -61.17 51.20 3.08
N THR A 14 -60.44 51.34 1.97
CA THR A 14 -60.53 52.41 0.95
C THR A 14 -59.82 51.87 -0.30
N MET A 15 -60.51 51.22 -1.24
CA MET A 15 -61.32 51.77 -2.32
C MET A 15 -60.62 52.84 -3.19
N ARG A 16 -60.33 52.38 -4.41
CA ARG A 16 -60.26 53.07 -5.71
C ARG A 16 -58.90 53.55 -6.23
N ALA A 17 -58.53 52.82 -7.28
CA ALA A 17 -57.99 53.27 -8.55
C ALA A 17 -56.49 53.55 -8.58
N LEU A 18 -55.77 52.72 -9.33
CA LEU A 18 -55.31 53.07 -10.68
C LEU A 18 -54.57 51.87 -11.28
N LEU A 19 -54.80 51.68 -12.58
CA LEU A 19 -53.87 51.12 -13.58
C LEU A 19 -53.20 49.78 -13.19
N ALA A 20 -53.62 48.68 -13.80
CA ALA A 20 -53.07 48.23 -15.08
C ALA A 20 -51.58 47.88 -14.94
N TRP A 21 -51.24 46.67 -15.42
CA TRP A 21 -49.94 45.99 -15.38
C TRP A 21 -49.81 45.00 -14.21
N VAL A 22 -50.09 43.73 -14.51
CA VAL A 22 -49.33 42.51 -14.17
C VAL A 22 -50.32 41.33 -14.19
N THR A 23 -50.77 40.91 -15.37
CA THR A 23 -51.47 39.61 -15.55
C THR A 23 -51.08 38.95 -16.88
N ALA A 24 -49.81 39.03 -17.27
CA ALA A 24 -49.32 38.30 -18.45
C ALA A 24 -47.83 37.91 -18.37
N SER A 25 -47.28 37.59 -17.19
CA SER A 25 -45.88 37.16 -17.08
C SER A 25 -45.67 35.83 -16.34
N SER A 26 -46.72 35.13 -15.92
CA SER A 26 -46.57 33.92 -15.09
C SER A 26 -46.65 32.59 -15.85
N LEU A 27 -46.68 32.58 -17.19
CA LEU A 27 -46.71 31.34 -18.00
C LEU A 27 -45.52 31.16 -18.96
N LEU A 28 -44.54 32.07 -18.96
CA LEU A 28 -43.32 31.93 -19.78
C LEU A 28 -42.05 31.56 -18.98
N ALA A 29 -42.13 31.48 -17.65
CA ALA A 29 -40.98 31.17 -16.81
C ALA A 29 -40.68 29.65 -16.66
N GLY A 30 -41.58 28.77 -17.12
CA GLY A 30 -41.42 27.31 -16.96
C GLY A 30 -40.60 26.61 -18.05
N CYS A 31 -40.45 27.20 -19.24
CA CYS A 31 -39.71 26.57 -20.34
C CYS A 31 -38.20 26.84 -20.24
N SER A 32 -37.80 28.01 -19.76
CA SER A 32 -36.38 28.43 -19.74
C SER A 32 -35.52 27.57 -18.82
N SER A 33 -36.07 27.11 -17.70
CA SER A 33 -35.35 26.29 -16.71
C SER A 33 -34.98 24.89 -17.23
N SER A 34 -35.76 24.37 -18.18
CA SER A 34 -35.54 23.03 -18.77
C SER A 34 -34.48 23.05 -19.88
N PHE A 35 -34.28 24.19 -20.54
CA PHE A 35 -33.26 24.35 -21.59
C PHE A 35 -31.85 24.59 -21.02
N ASP A 36 -31.71 25.26 -19.87
CA ASP A 36 -30.40 25.46 -19.24
C ASP A 36 -29.87 24.16 -18.62
N ALA A 37 -30.71 23.40 -17.92
CA ALA A 37 -30.29 22.12 -17.31
C ALA A 37 -29.81 21.08 -18.35
N THR A 38 -30.41 21.06 -19.54
CA THR A 38 -30.02 20.14 -20.62
C THR A 38 -28.73 20.56 -21.33
N ARG A 39 -28.48 21.87 -21.47
CA ARG A 39 -27.22 22.41 -21.99
C ARG A 39 -26.06 22.21 -21.03
N ASP A 40 -26.29 22.39 -19.73
CA ASP A 40 -25.28 22.15 -18.70
C ASP A 40 -24.92 20.66 -18.59
N ALA A 41 -25.90 19.76 -18.72
CA ALA A 41 -25.64 18.32 -18.78
C ALA A 41 -24.87 17.91 -20.05
N GLN A 42 -25.19 18.49 -21.21
CA GLN A 42 -24.49 18.23 -22.47
C GLN A 42 -23.06 18.79 -22.49
N SER A 43 -22.83 19.96 -21.89
CA SER A 43 -21.50 20.56 -21.76
C SER A 43 -20.62 19.78 -20.78
N ALA A 44 -21.18 19.29 -19.67
CA ALA A 44 -20.51 18.38 -18.75
C ALA A 44 -20.15 17.04 -19.42
N ALA A 45 -21.06 16.45 -20.20
CA ALA A 45 -20.79 15.22 -20.95
C ALA A 45 -19.69 15.40 -22.01
N ALA A 46 -19.69 16.53 -22.73
CA ALA A 46 -18.64 16.84 -23.71
C ALA A 46 -17.28 17.12 -23.05
N ALA A 47 -17.27 17.78 -21.88
CA ALA A 47 -16.05 17.97 -21.09
C ALA A 47 -15.50 16.64 -20.55
N GLN A 48 -16.38 15.75 -20.07
CA GLN A 48 -16.01 14.40 -19.64
C GLN A 48 -15.43 13.56 -20.79
N ALA A 49 -16.02 13.64 -21.99
CA ALA A 49 -15.54 12.93 -23.17
C ALA A 49 -14.17 13.45 -23.64
N ARG A 50 -13.96 14.77 -23.60
CA ARG A 50 -12.66 15.39 -23.89
C ARG A 50 -11.60 14.98 -22.86
N TRP A 51 -11.93 15.01 -21.57
CA TRP A 51 -11.05 14.54 -20.50
C TRP A 51 -10.66 13.07 -20.70
N ARG A 52 -11.63 12.19 -20.97
CA ARG A 52 -11.34 10.76 -21.24
C ARG A 52 -10.44 10.61 -22.46
N SER A 53 -10.74 11.29 -23.57
CA SER A 53 -9.88 11.27 -24.76
C SER A 53 -8.48 11.81 -24.49
N SER A 54 -8.32 12.82 -23.62
CA SER A 54 -7.01 13.34 -23.22
C SER A 54 -6.25 12.37 -22.30
N VAL A 55 -6.94 11.68 -21.38
CA VAL A 55 -6.35 10.66 -20.52
C VAL A 55 -5.95 9.43 -21.34
N ASP A 56 -6.80 8.97 -22.24
CA ASP A 56 -6.55 7.83 -23.13
C ASP A 56 -5.42 8.11 -24.13
N ALA A 57 -5.10 9.39 -24.39
CA ALA A 57 -3.98 9.81 -25.22
C ALA A 57 -2.62 9.78 -24.49
N ILE A 58 -2.59 9.57 -23.16
CA ILE A 58 -1.36 9.48 -22.37
C ILE A 58 -0.98 8.00 -22.17
N GLY A 59 0.17 7.61 -22.74
CA GLY A 59 0.72 6.26 -22.59
C GLY A 59 0.06 5.22 -23.49
N LYS A 60 0.32 3.95 -23.19
CA LYS A 60 -0.26 2.78 -23.88
C LYS A 60 -0.53 1.69 -22.82
N PRO A 61 -1.52 0.80 -23.02
CA PRO A 61 -1.68 -0.37 -22.19
C PRO A 61 -0.38 -1.19 -22.15
N VAL A 62 0.02 -1.63 -20.96
CA VAL A 62 1.18 -2.49 -20.75
C VAL A 62 0.72 -3.96 -20.82
N SER A 63 1.50 -4.82 -21.47
CA SER A 63 1.18 -6.24 -21.53
C SER A 63 1.58 -6.94 -20.23
N GLU A 64 0.95 -8.08 -19.91
CA GLU A 64 1.37 -8.90 -18.76
C GLU A 64 2.83 -9.38 -18.89
N ALA A 65 3.30 -9.63 -20.11
CA ALA A 65 4.69 -9.99 -20.36
C ALA A 65 5.65 -8.85 -19.98
N ASP A 66 5.32 -7.61 -20.36
CA ASP A 66 6.11 -6.43 -20.00
C ASP A 66 6.02 -6.14 -18.49
N LEU A 67 4.86 -6.36 -17.87
CA LEU A 67 4.67 -6.20 -16.42
C LEU A 67 5.43 -7.24 -15.60
N SER A 68 5.54 -8.48 -16.08
CA SER A 68 6.11 -9.58 -15.30
C SER A 68 7.55 -9.33 -14.85
N ALA A 69 8.31 -8.53 -15.60
CA ALA A 69 9.67 -8.14 -15.22
C ALA A 69 9.72 -7.14 -14.05
N TRP A 70 8.63 -6.43 -13.77
CA TRP A 70 8.56 -5.39 -12.74
C TRP A 70 7.69 -5.78 -11.55
N ASN A 71 6.62 -6.54 -11.81
CA ASN A 71 5.67 -7.02 -10.81
C ASN A 71 6.20 -8.28 -10.10
N ILE A 72 7.25 -8.09 -9.31
CA ILE A 72 7.94 -9.14 -8.54
C ILE A 72 7.67 -9.03 -7.04
N ASP A 73 6.68 -8.21 -6.65
CA ASP A 73 6.40 -7.90 -5.25
C ASP A 73 5.81 -9.11 -4.52
N VAL A 74 6.38 -9.41 -3.35
CA VAL A 74 5.88 -10.47 -2.48
C VAL A 74 5.15 -9.91 -1.26
N ALA A 75 3.88 -10.27 -1.11
CA ALA A 75 3.04 -9.86 0.00
C ALA A 75 3.31 -10.68 1.29
N PRO A 76 2.92 -10.15 2.47
CA PRO A 76 3.02 -10.87 3.75
C PRO A 76 2.35 -12.25 3.81
N ASN A 77 1.33 -12.49 2.99
CA ASN A 77 0.60 -13.75 2.92
C ASN A 77 1.19 -14.75 1.90
N GLY A 78 2.31 -14.41 1.26
CA GLY A 78 2.96 -15.25 0.23
C GLY A 78 2.48 -15.02 -1.20
N HIS A 79 1.49 -14.15 -1.43
CA HIS A 79 1.13 -13.77 -2.80
C HIS A 79 2.33 -13.14 -3.51
N GLY A 80 2.63 -13.60 -4.73
CA GLY A 80 3.80 -13.16 -5.50
C GLY A 80 5.06 -14.01 -5.32
N LEU A 81 5.06 -14.99 -4.40
CA LEU A 81 6.16 -15.94 -4.30
C LEU A 81 6.25 -16.80 -5.57
N PRO A 82 7.41 -16.87 -6.24
CA PRO A 82 7.60 -17.73 -7.41
C PRO A 82 7.74 -19.20 -6.98
N ASP A 83 7.49 -20.10 -7.93
CA ASP A 83 7.80 -21.52 -7.78
C ASP A 83 9.30 -21.71 -7.54
N GLY A 84 9.65 -22.66 -6.67
CA GLY A 84 11.02 -22.97 -6.32
C GLY A 84 11.15 -23.50 -4.90
N SER A 85 12.37 -23.89 -4.54
CA SER A 85 12.70 -24.26 -3.17
C SER A 85 14.21 -24.18 -2.90
N GLY A 86 14.57 -24.04 -1.62
CA GLY A 86 15.96 -23.99 -1.20
C GLY A 86 16.15 -24.43 0.24
N ASP A 87 17.28 -25.09 0.53
CA ASP A 87 17.64 -25.57 1.86
C ASP A 87 18.72 -24.72 2.53
N VAL A 88 18.82 -24.84 3.85
CA VAL A 88 19.78 -24.11 4.70
C VAL A 88 21.22 -24.33 4.24
N ALA A 89 21.60 -25.58 3.92
CA ALA A 89 22.97 -25.93 3.56
C ALA A 89 23.40 -25.25 2.23
N THR A 90 22.50 -25.24 1.25
CA THR A 90 22.68 -24.55 -0.03
C THR A 90 22.73 -23.03 0.18
N GLY A 91 21.84 -22.50 1.01
CA GLY A 91 21.84 -21.09 1.37
C GLY A 91 23.15 -20.63 1.99
N GLY A 92 23.75 -21.44 2.86
CA GLY A 92 25.04 -21.12 3.46
C GLY A 92 26.18 -21.02 2.45
N ARG A 93 26.20 -21.90 1.44
CA ARG A 93 27.19 -21.84 0.36
C ARG A 93 27.01 -20.58 -0.50
N ILE A 94 25.77 -20.26 -0.85
CA ILE A 94 25.45 -19.05 -1.63
C ILE A 94 25.81 -17.80 -0.82
N PHE A 95 25.44 -17.75 0.47
CA PHE A 95 25.73 -16.62 1.34
C PHE A 95 27.23 -16.36 1.46
N ALA A 96 28.03 -17.41 1.65
CA ALA A 96 29.48 -17.31 1.69
C ALA A 96 30.07 -16.75 0.38
N ALA A 97 29.51 -17.15 -0.77
CA ALA A 97 29.99 -16.73 -2.08
C ALA A 97 29.54 -15.32 -2.49
N LYS A 98 28.30 -14.92 -2.12
CA LYS A 98 27.63 -13.75 -2.70
C LYS A 98 27.29 -12.63 -1.69
N CYS A 99 27.32 -12.91 -0.39
CA CYS A 99 26.80 -11.98 0.63
C CYS A 99 27.83 -11.64 1.73
N ALA A 100 28.66 -12.62 2.11
CA ALA A 100 29.55 -12.52 3.27
C ALA A 100 30.60 -11.40 3.18
N ALA A 101 31.00 -10.99 1.98
CA ALA A 101 31.94 -9.88 1.79
C ALA A 101 31.44 -8.56 2.39
N CYS A 102 30.12 -8.35 2.40
CA CYS A 102 29.50 -7.16 3.00
C CYS A 102 28.90 -7.43 4.38
N HIS A 103 28.25 -8.59 4.56
CA HIS A 103 27.48 -8.89 5.77
C HIS A 103 28.24 -9.71 6.82
N GLY A 104 29.50 -10.07 6.57
CA GLY A 104 30.30 -10.94 7.45
C GLY A 104 29.96 -12.42 7.26
N ALA A 105 30.92 -13.31 7.58
CA ALA A 105 30.78 -14.76 7.33
C ALA A 105 29.65 -15.40 8.14
N LYS A 106 29.27 -14.80 9.26
CA LYS A 106 28.20 -15.24 10.16
C LYS A 106 26.96 -14.32 10.09
N GLY A 107 26.91 -13.36 9.16
CA GLY A 107 25.89 -12.31 9.08
C GLY A 107 25.93 -11.31 10.24
N GLU A 108 27.08 -11.17 10.87
CA GLU A 108 27.36 -10.27 11.99
C GLU A 108 27.46 -8.79 11.59
N GLY A 109 27.49 -8.50 10.29
CA GLY A 109 27.67 -7.16 9.72
C GLY A 109 29.14 -6.79 9.54
N LEU A 110 29.43 -6.03 8.49
CA LEU A 110 30.74 -5.40 8.24
C LEU A 110 30.48 -4.01 7.62
N ILE A 111 30.70 -3.87 6.31
CA ILE A 111 30.30 -2.69 5.53
C ILE A 111 28.81 -2.72 5.19
N GLY A 112 28.19 -3.91 5.19
CA GLY A 112 26.75 -4.11 5.11
C GLY A 112 26.14 -4.41 6.48
N ASP A 113 24.83 -4.25 6.57
CA ASP A 113 24.07 -4.38 7.81
C ASP A 113 24.23 -5.76 8.48
N GLN A 114 24.11 -5.78 9.81
CA GLN A 114 23.99 -7.02 10.58
C GLN A 114 22.65 -7.70 10.28
N LEU A 115 22.71 -8.97 9.84
CA LEU A 115 21.52 -9.76 9.48
C LEU A 115 21.09 -10.75 10.57
N ILE A 116 22.04 -11.17 11.41
CA ILE A 116 21.86 -12.25 12.39
C ILE A 116 22.11 -11.74 13.81
N GLY A 117 21.21 -12.07 14.74
CA GLY A 117 21.32 -11.77 16.17
C GLY A 117 20.40 -10.62 16.62
N GLY A 118 20.56 -10.17 17.88
CA GLY A 118 19.72 -9.08 18.42
C GLY A 118 18.37 -9.51 18.98
N ALA A 119 18.06 -10.81 19.00
CA ALA A 119 16.88 -11.34 19.70
C ALA A 119 16.85 -10.86 21.15
N GLY A 120 15.69 -10.39 21.61
CA GLY A 120 15.50 -9.86 22.97
C GLY A 120 16.10 -8.47 23.22
N THR A 121 16.78 -7.85 22.25
CA THR A 121 17.44 -6.54 22.47
C THR A 121 16.54 -5.34 22.22
N LEU A 122 15.35 -5.53 21.63
CA LEU A 122 14.49 -4.41 21.16
C LEU A 122 14.07 -3.44 22.27
N ALA A 123 13.91 -3.92 23.52
CA ALA A 123 13.55 -3.10 24.67
C ALA A 123 14.75 -2.54 25.45
N THR A 124 15.98 -2.79 24.98
CA THR A 124 17.20 -2.34 25.66
C THR A 124 17.60 -0.93 25.20
N ALA A 125 18.55 -0.30 25.89
CA ALA A 125 19.13 0.98 25.48
C ALA A 125 19.90 0.93 24.14
N SER A 126 20.21 -0.27 23.64
CA SER A 126 20.97 -0.47 22.40
C SER A 126 20.33 -1.58 21.56
N PRO A 127 19.13 -1.33 20.99
CA PRO A 127 18.40 -2.33 20.24
C PRO A 127 19.14 -2.68 18.94
N LYS A 128 19.31 -3.98 18.69
CA LYS A 128 19.84 -4.50 17.42
C LYS A 128 18.68 -4.96 16.56
N ARG A 129 18.37 -4.19 15.52
CA ARG A 129 17.26 -4.46 14.58
C ARG A 129 17.79 -5.24 13.37
N THR A 130 17.66 -6.55 13.42
CA THR A 130 18.09 -7.49 12.37
C THR A 130 16.86 -8.20 11.79
N VAL A 131 17.09 -9.12 10.85
CA VAL A 131 16.03 -9.98 10.31
C VAL A 131 15.34 -10.76 11.42
N GLY A 132 16.09 -11.45 12.28
CA GLY A 132 15.50 -12.31 13.32
C GLY A 132 14.92 -11.55 14.51
N SER A 133 15.40 -10.34 14.80
CA SER A 133 14.93 -9.58 15.97
C SER A 133 13.77 -8.64 15.65
N PHE A 134 13.71 -8.07 14.46
CA PHE A 134 12.81 -6.94 14.17
C PHE A 134 11.81 -7.21 13.06
N TRP A 135 12.15 -7.96 12.02
CA TRP A 135 11.28 -8.08 10.83
C TRP A 135 10.03 -8.93 11.12
N PRO A 136 8.83 -8.50 10.69
CA PRO A 136 7.58 -9.20 11.01
C PRO A 136 7.23 -10.35 10.06
N TYR A 137 7.79 -10.38 8.84
CA TYR A 137 7.46 -11.38 7.82
C TYR A 137 8.71 -11.93 7.15
N ALA A 138 8.78 -13.26 7.02
CA ALA A 138 9.84 -13.94 6.26
C ALA A 138 9.72 -13.67 4.75
N THR A 139 8.51 -13.40 4.25
CA THR A 139 8.30 -13.07 2.84
C THR A 139 8.92 -11.72 2.45
N THR A 140 8.98 -10.75 3.37
CA THR A 140 9.71 -9.49 3.14
C THR A 140 11.21 -9.72 2.98
N LEU A 141 11.79 -10.70 3.67
CA LEU A 141 13.19 -11.09 3.48
C LEU A 141 13.41 -11.61 2.06
N PHE A 142 12.54 -12.51 1.59
CA PHE A 142 12.60 -13.05 0.23
C PHE A 142 12.47 -11.94 -0.81
N ASP A 143 11.45 -11.09 -0.69
CA ASP A 143 11.19 -9.96 -1.60
C ASP A 143 12.42 -9.06 -1.74
N TYR A 144 12.99 -8.67 -0.59
CA TYR A 144 14.14 -7.79 -0.56
C TYR A 144 15.38 -8.43 -1.19
N ILE A 145 15.66 -9.70 -0.87
CA ILE A 145 16.80 -10.41 -1.47
C ILE A 145 16.62 -10.51 -2.98
N ASN A 146 15.44 -10.95 -3.45
CA ASN A 146 15.14 -11.11 -4.87
C ASN A 146 15.33 -9.80 -5.64
N ARG A 147 14.78 -8.70 -5.12
CA ARG A 147 14.71 -7.43 -5.86
C ARG A 147 15.96 -6.56 -5.74
N ALA A 148 16.71 -6.68 -4.64
CA ALA A 148 17.75 -5.71 -4.28
C ALA A 148 19.12 -6.33 -3.99
N MET A 149 19.23 -7.67 -3.89
CA MET A 149 20.48 -8.34 -3.57
C MET A 149 20.96 -9.29 -4.69
N PRO A 150 22.27 -9.53 -4.78
CA PRO A 150 23.36 -8.81 -4.11
C PRO A 150 23.41 -7.33 -4.51
N TYR A 151 23.92 -6.46 -3.64
CA TYR A 151 23.91 -5.00 -3.88
C TYR A 151 24.53 -4.58 -5.23
N ASN A 152 25.59 -5.29 -5.66
CA ASN A 152 26.28 -5.04 -6.93
C ASN A 152 25.63 -5.72 -8.14
N ALA A 153 24.64 -6.60 -7.93
CA ALA A 153 23.93 -7.30 -8.99
C ALA A 153 22.47 -7.63 -8.55
N PRO A 154 21.60 -6.63 -8.35
CA PRO A 154 20.20 -6.87 -7.99
C PRO A 154 19.48 -7.72 -9.04
N GLN A 155 18.51 -8.53 -8.63
CA GLN A 155 17.73 -9.44 -9.52
C GLN A 155 18.58 -10.46 -10.29
N SER A 156 19.80 -10.75 -9.83
CA SER A 156 20.68 -11.77 -10.44
C SER A 156 20.52 -13.18 -9.86
N LEU A 157 19.72 -13.33 -8.80
CA LEU A 157 19.48 -14.60 -8.13
C LEU A 157 18.24 -15.28 -8.70
N SER A 158 18.30 -16.60 -8.83
CA SER A 158 17.12 -17.43 -9.12
C SER A 158 16.23 -17.59 -7.87
N ALA A 159 14.95 -17.93 -8.08
CA ALA A 159 14.01 -18.18 -6.97
C ALA A 159 14.55 -19.20 -5.96
N ASP A 160 15.12 -20.31 -6.43
CA ASP A 160 15.74 -21.35 -5.58
C ASP A 160 16.89 -20.79 -4.72
N GLU A 161 17.75 -19.93 -5.29
CA GLU A 161 18.82 -19.28 -4.54
C GLU A 161 18.27 -18.33 -3.47
N VAL A 162 17.21 -17.60 -3.76
CA VAL A 162 16.56 -16.69 -2.80
C VAL A 162 15.89 -17.47 -1.67
N TYR A 163 15.21 -18.59 -1.96
CA TYR A 163 14.68 -19.49 -0.93
C TYR A 163 15.78 -20.07 -0.06
N ALA A 164 16.88 -20.53 -0.66
CA ALA A 164 18.00 -21.09 0.07
C ALA A 164 18.65 -20.05 1.00
N LEU A 165 18.93 -18.83 0.49
CA LEU A 165 19.44 -17.72 1.28
C LEU A 165 18.50 -17.36 2.44
N SER A 166 17.19 -17.30 2.17
CA SER A 166 16.19 -17.04 3.19
C SER A 166 16.20 -18.13 4.27
N ALA A 167 16.25 -19.41 3.87
CA ALA A 167 16.35 -20.55 4.79
C ALA A 167 17.59 -20.43 5.69
N TRP A 168 18.75 -20.11 5.12
CA TRP A 168 19.98 -19.96 5.89
C TRP A 168 19.92 -18.77 6.87
N ILE A 169 19.47 -17.59 6.44
CA ILE A 169 19.35 -16.42 7.33
C ILE A 169 18.38 -16.70 8.47
N LEU A 170 17.24 -17.35 8.19
CA LEU A 170 16.24 -17.71 9.20
C LEU A 170 16.77 -18.78 10.16
N ASN A 171 17.49 -19.79 9.65
CA ASN A 171 18.13 -20.82 10.48
C ASN A 171 19.16 -20.21 11.43
N ARG A 172 20.02 -19.33 10.93
CA ARG A 172 21.05 -18.67 11.73
C ARG A 172 20.47 -17.72 12.80
N ASN A 173 19.22 -17.31 12.64
CA ASN A 173 18.45 -16.60 13.66
C ASN A 173 17.62 -17.54 14.57
N GLY A 174 17.73 -18.85 14.42
CA GLY A 174 17.01 -19.85 15.23
C GLY A 174 15.53 -19.99 14.91
N ILE A 175 15.09 -19.57 13.72
CA ILE A 175 13.67 -19.53 13.33
C ILE A 175 13.24 -20.84 12.64
N VAL A 176 14.16 -21.49 11.93
CA VAL A 176 13.93 -22.77 11.25
C VAL A 176 15.07 -23.76 11.56
N PRO A 177 14.83 -25.09 11.57
CA PRO A 177 15.85 -26.08 11.89
C PRO A 177 16.96 -26.17 10.83
N ASP A 178 18.06 -26.85 11.16
CA ASP A 178 19.26 -26.95 10.32
C ASP A 178 19.03 -27.70 8.99
N ASP A 179 18.04 -28.58 8.94
CA ASP A 179 17.63 -29.36 7.78
C ASP A 179 16.44 -28.75 7.02
N ALA A 180 16.04 -27.52 7.38
CA ALA A 180 14.89 -26.87 6.75
C ALA A 180 15.09 -26.69 5.24
N ARG A 181 14.04 -27.01 4.49
CA ARG A 181 13.86 -26.65 3.08
C ARG A 181 12.63 -25.77 2.96
N LEU A 182 12.79 -24.60 2.37
CA LEU A 182 11.72 -23.63 2.16
C LEU A 182 11.27 -23.59 0.71
N ASP A 183 10.00 -23.34 0.52
CA ASP A 183 9.27 -23.09 -0.72
C ASP A 183 8.23 -21.98 -0.47
N ALA A 184 7.40 -21.68 -1.47
CA ALA A 184 6.40 -20.62 -1.36
C ALA A 184 5.46 -20.81 -0.15
N HIS A 185 5.00 -22.05 0.07
CA HIS A 185 4.04 -22.36 1.12
C HIS A 185 4.67 -22.30 2.51
N SER A 186 5.80 -22.98 2.69
CA SER A 186 6.51 -23.07 3.97
C SER A 186 7.09 -21.71 4.39
N LEU A 187 7.62 -20.90 3.48
CA LEU A 187 8.12 -19.56 3.79
C LEU A 187 6.99 -18.64 4.28
N ALA A 188 5.84 -18.64 3.62
CA ALA A 188 4.69 -17.82 4.01
C ALA A 188 4.09 -18.24 5.37
N ALA A 189 4.23 -19.51 5.73
CA ALA A 189 3.76 -20.05 7.01
C ALA A 189 4.63 -19.66 8.21
N ILE A 190 5.85 -19.14 8.00
CA ILE A 190 6.75 -18.76 9.09
C ILE A 190 6.20 -17.59 9.89
N ARG A 191 6.05 -17.80 11.20
CA ARG A 191 5.76 -16.74 12.15
C ARG A 191 7.06 -16.18 12.72
N MET A 192 7.46 -14.99 12.27
CA MET A 192 8.65 -14.29 12.79
C MET A 192 8.48 -13.89 14.26
N PRO A 193 9.56 -13.80 15.07
CA PRO A 193 9.48 -13.46 16.48
C PRO A 193 8.80 -12.11 16.77
N ASN A 194 8.98 -11.11 15.90
CA ASN A 194 8.42 -9.77 16.06
C ASN A 194 7.14 -9.56 15.23
N ARG A 195 6.38 -10.62 14.93
CA ARG A 195 5.16 -10.58 14.09
C ARG A 195 4.14 -9.53 14.55
N ASP A 196 3.95 -9.39 15.86
CA ASP A 196 2.98 -8.48 16.46
C ASP A 196 3.62 -7.21 17.04
N GLY A 197 4.91 -6.96 16.73
CA GLY A 197 5.67 -5.82 17.26
C GLY A 197 5.44 -4.50 16.52
N PHE A 198 4.47 -4.46 15.60
CA PHE A 198 4.17 -3.31 14.76
C PHE A 198 2.69 -2.95 14.89
N VAL A 199 2.43 -1.65 14.90
CA VAL A 199 1.09 -1.07 15.05
C VAL A 199 0.93 0.05 14.02
N PRO A 200 -0.28 0.28 13.48
CA PRO A 200 -0.56 1.46 12.67
C PRO A 200 -0.21 2.75 13.42
N ASP A 201 0.11 3.81 12.67
CA ASP A 201 0.41 5.11 13.27
C ASP A 201 -0.79 5.59 14.12
N PRO A 202 -0.64 5.71 15.44
CA PRO A 202 -1.74 6.09 16.31
C PRO A 202 -1.99 7.60 16.28
N ARG A 203 -1.10 8.40 15.66
CA ARG A 203 -1.11 9.86 15.84
C ARG A 203 -2.39 10.49 15.27
N PRO A 204 -2.96 11.49 15.97
CA PRO A 204 -2.41 12.17 17.16
C PRO A 204 -2.63 11.45 18.51
N GLY A 205 -3.16 10.23 18.51
CA GLY A 205 -3.33 9.38 19.70
C GLY A 205 -2.03 8.82 20.29
N LYS A 206 -2.16 7.86 21.21
CA LYS A 206 -1.06 7.21 21.92
C LYS A 206 -1.10 5.69 21.70
N LEU A 207 0.07 5.07 21.73
CA LEU A 207 0.26 3.60 21.74
C LEU A 207 -0.08 3.00 23.10
#